data_AF-A0A149VJE2-F1
#
_entry.id   AF-A0A149VJE2-F1
#
_cell.length_a   1.000
_cell.length_b   1.000
_cell.length_c   1.000
_cell.angle_alpha   90.00
_cell.angle_beta   90.00
_cell.angle_gamma   90.00
#
_symmetry.space_group_name_H-M   'P 1'
#
loop_
_entity.id
_entity.type
_entity.pdbx_description
1 polymer ?
#
loop_
_entity_poly.entity_id
_entity_poly.type
_entity_poly.pdbx_seq_one_letter_code
_entity_poly.pdbx_strand_id
1 'polypeptide(L)'
;VADRQPQIIQVPNRRLVVRDLLMPGNTASGSIDSVKETGFTNNADFVAENPGTPKPQSDIQYELETLPVRTVAHFIMASKQILADAPMLQSYIDGRLRYGLAYKEDDALLNGDGSGVSIKGLMACSTKYSQPSGVLIKDETMIDRLRLSMLQAALAEYPATGHILNPTDWASIELTKDGQSRYVFANPLGLSGPSLWGLPVAETL
;
A
#
# COMPACT_ATOMS: atom_id res chain seq x y z
N VAL A 1 35.60 -38.09 0.94
CA VAL A 1 34.28 -37.70 0.41
C VAL A 1 33.82 -36.50 1.21
N ALA A 2 33.42 -35.41 0.56
CA ALA A 2 32.94 -34.22 1.27
C ALA A 2 31.57 -34.53 1.92
N ASP A 3 31.44 -34.20 3.20
CA ASP A 3 30.17 -34.27 3.91
C ASP A 3 29.20 -33.22 3.34
N ARG A 4 28.10 -33.68 2.75
CA ARG A 4 27.09 -32.79 2.18
C ARG A 4 26.12 -32.42 3.28
N GLN A 5 26.28 -31.19 3.78
CA GLN A 5 25.34 -30.62 4.73
C GLN A 5 23.94 -30.62 4.10
N PRO A 6 22.95 -31.23 4.78
CA PRO A 6 21.62 -31.39 4.20
C PRO A 6 20.87 -30.06 4.12
N GLN A 7 21.30 -29.00 4.83
CA GLN A 7 20.63 -27.70 4.86
C GLN A 7 20.87 -26.87 3.59
N ILE A 8 19.79 -26.35 3.01
CA ILE A 8 19.83 -25.38 1.91
C ILE A 8 19.84 -23.99 2.55
N ILE A 9 20.90 -23.22 2.29
CA ILE A 9 20.99 -21.83 2.72
C ILE A 9 20.18 -20.97 1.75
N GLN A 10 19.02 -20.51 2.19
CA GLN A 10 18.13 -19.67 1.40
C GLN A 10 18.64 -18.21 1.35
N VAL A 11 18.58 -17.59 0.16
CA VAL A 11 18.80 -16.14 0.03
C VAL A 11 17.67 -15.40 0.75
N PRO A 12 17.97 -14.35 1.55
CA PRO A 12 16.97 -13.66 2.34
C PRO A 12 15.77 -13.21 1.51
N ASN A 13 14.59 -13.40 2.11
CA ASN A 13 13.33 -12.94 1.56
C ASN A 13 13.11 -11.47 1.93
N ARG A 14 12.51 -10.73 1.01
CA ARG A 14 12.00 -9.39 1.29
C ARG A 14 10.78 -9.49 2.19
N ARG A 15 10.61 -8.52 3.07
CA ARG A 15 9.38 -8.36 3.85
C ARG A 15 8.24 -7.95 2.90
N LEU A 16 7.13 -8.66 2.96
CA LEU A 16 5.91 -8.34 2.22
C LEU A 16 4.97 -7.64 3.21
N VAL A 17 4.48 -6.46 2.87
CA VAL A 17 3.80 -5.56 3.82
C VAL A 17 2.64 -4.79 3.21
N VAL A 18 2.54 -4.71 1.88
CA VAL A 18 1.49 -3.92 1.22
C VAL A 18 0.15 -4.61 1.40
N ARG A 19 0.11 -5.94 1.26
CA ARG A 19 -1.12 -6.71 1.48
C ARG A 19 -1.69 -6.52 2.89
N ASP A 20 -0.84 -6.43 3.92
CA ASP A 20 -1.26 -6.32 5.32
C ASP A 20 -1.91 -4.96 5.62
N LEU A 21 -1.72 -3.95 4.76
CA LEU A 21 -2.39 -2.65 4.87
C LEU A 21 -3.78 -2.63 4.23
N LEU A 22 -4.14 -3.64 3.45
CA LEU A 22 -5.41 -3.72 2.74
C LEU A 22 -6.39 -4.65 3.46
N MET A 23 -7.68 -4.32 3.40
CA MET A 23 -8.72 -5.20 3.94
C MET A 23 -8.90 -6.41 3.01
N PRO A 24 -8.74 -7.65 3.50
CA PRO A 24 -8.92 -8.84 2.67
C PRO A 24 -10.40 -9.10 2.36
N GLY A 25 -10.66 -9.64 1.17
CA GLY A 25 -12.00 -10.04 0.73
C GLY A 25 -11.93 -11.19 -0.28
N ASN A 26 -13.02 -11.94 -0.40
CA ASN A 26 -13.13 -13.10 -1.28
C ASN A 26 -14.26 -12.90 -2.28
N THR A 27 -14.08 -13.36 -3.52
CA THR A 27 -15.13 -13.37 -4.56
C THR A 27 -15.12 -14.69 -5.31
N ALA A 28 -16.29 -15.10 -5.82
CA ALA A 28 -16.44 -16.22 -6.73
C ALA A 28 -16.63 -15.78 -8.20
N SER A 29 -16.73 -14.47 -8.45
CA SER A 29 -16.92 -13.88 -9.78
C SER A 29 -15.58 -13.62 -10.47
N GLY A 30 -15.60 -13.52 -11.81
CA GLY A 30 -14.44 -13.12 -12.63
C GLY A 30 -14.14 -11.61 -12.59
N SER A 31 -15.04 -10.80 -12.02
CA SER A 31 -14.87 -9.37 -11.77
C SER A 31 -15.70 -8.91 -10.59
N ILE A 32 -15.30 -7.77 -10.01
CA ILE A 32 -16.04 -7.04 -8.97
C ILE A 32 -16.38 -5.68 -9.55
N ASP A 33 -17.66 -5.37 -9.65
CA ASP A 33 -18.13 -4.04 -10.04
C ASP A 33 -18.40 -3.22 -8.78
N SER A 34 -17.77 -2.05 -8.69
CA SER A 34 -17.95 -1.10 -7.60
C SER A 34 -18.59 0.18 -8.14
N VAL A 35 -19.58 0.70 -7.43
CA VAL A 35 -20.16 2.01 -7.74
C VAL A 35 -19.40 3.03 -6.91
N LYS A 36 -18.69 3.92 -7.59
CA LYS A 36 -17.90 4.99 -6.98
C LYS A 36 -18.68 6.30 -7.07
N GLU A 37 -18.87 6.98 -5.95
CA GLU A 37 -19.34 8.36 -5.96
C GLU A 37 -18.21 9.27 -6.45
N THR A 38 -18.45 10.01 -7.53
CA THR A 38 -17.44 10.88 -8.16
C THR A 38 -17.64 12.35 -7.84
N GLY A 39 -18.84 12.74 -7.39
CA GLY A 39 -19.11 14.10 -6.98
C GLY A 39 -20.41 14.25 -6.20
N PHE A 40 -20.36 15.11 -5.19
CA PHE A 40 -21.52 15.55 -4.42
C PHE A 40 -21.62 17.07 -4.44
N THR A 41 -22.65 17.59 -5.10
CA THR A 41 -22.99 19.01 -5.04
C THR A 41 -24.03 19.21 -3.94
N ASN A 42 -23.58 19.58 -2.75
CA ASN A 42 -24.47 19.85 -1.63
C ASN A 42 -24.93 21.32 -1.63
N ASN A 43 -26.17 21.56 -2.06
CA ASN A 43 -26.79 22.88 -2.01
C ASN A 43 -27.72 23.04 -0.79
N ALA A 44 -27.60 22.18 0.24
CA ALA A 44 -28.43 22.28 1.43
C ALA A 44 -28.26 23.65 2.11
N ASP A 45 -29.38 24.33 2.35
CA ASP A 45 -29.43 25.64 3.00
C ASP A 45 -30.71 25.80 3.83
N PHE A 46 -30.72 26.78 4.74
CA PHE A 46 -31.90 27.15 5.51
C PHE A 46 -32.91 27.86 4.60
N VAL A 47 -34.06 27.23 4.37
CA VAL A 47 -35.12 27.78 3.53
C VAL A 47 -36.35 28.11 4.38
N ALA A 48 -36.93 29.30 4.18
CA ALA A 48 -38.18 29.70 4.81
C ALA A 48 -39.34 28.75 4.46
N GLU A 49 -40.38 28.71 5.29
CA GLU A 49 -41.52 27.81 5.13
C GLU A 49 -42.25 27.99 3.79
N ASN A 50 -42.35 29.24 3.31
CA ASN A 50 -42.93 29.59 2.00
C ASN A 50 -41.91 30.40 1.17
N PRO A 51 -40.97 29.73 0.50
CA PRO A 51 -39.93 30.42 -0.24
C PRO A 51 -40.47 30.94 -1.59
N GLY A 52 -40.06 32.16 -1.96
CA GLY A 52 -40.39 32.75 -3.27
C GLY A 52 -39.63 32.12 -4.45
N THR A 53 -38.65 31.25 -4.16
CA THR A 53 -37.87 30.48 -5.13
C THR A 53 -37.91 29.00 -4.78
N PRO A 54 -37.69 28.09 -5.75
CA PRO A 54 -37.56 26.67 -5.47
C PRO A 54 -36.49 26.40 -4.41
N LYS A 55 -36.70 25.36 -3.60
CA LYS A 55 -35.68 24.88 -2.66
C LYS A 55 -34.43 24.46 -3.44
N PRO A 56 -33.22 24.70 -2.92
CA PRO A 56 -32.00 24.27 -3.59
C PRO A 56 -31.99 22.76 -3.83
N GLN A 57 -31.55 22.34 -5.02
CA GLN A 57 -31.39 20.93 -5.37
C GLN A 57 -29.93 20.53 -5.21
N SER A 58 -29.67 19.46 -4.46
CA SER A 58 -28.36 18.79 -4.42
C SER A 58 -28.28 17.71 -5.51
N ASP A 59 -27.06 17.39 -5.96
CA ASP A 59 -26.81 16.37 -6.99
C ASP A 59 -25.70 15.41 -6.54
N ILE A 60 -25.83 14.13 -6.89
CA ILE A 60 -24.85 13.08 -6.59
C ILE A 60 -24.53 12.33 -7.87
N GLN A 61 -23.25 12.22 -8.18
CA GLN A 61 -22.75 11.55 -9.39
C GLN A 61 -22.08 10.24 -9.02
N TYR A 62 -22.42 9.19 -9.77
CA TYR A 62 -21.86 7.85 -9.62
C TYR A 62 -21.19 7.40 -10.92
N GLU A 63 -20.09 6.68 -10.78
CA GLU A 63 -19.39 6.00 -11.86
C GLU A 63 -19.27 4.51 -11.50
N LEU A 64 -19.43 3.64 -12.51
CA LEU A 64 -19.22 2.21 -12.34
C LEU A 64 -17.75 1.89 -12.65
N GLU A 65 -17.03 1.37 -11.66
CA GLU A 65 -15.66 0.87 -11.82
C GLU A 65 -15.65 -0.66 -11.78
N THR A 66 -15.26 -1.30 -12.88
CA THR A 66 -15.10 -2.75 -12.98
C THR A 66 -13.66 -3.16 -12.68
N LEU A 67 -13.48 -3.97 -11.63
CA LEU A 67 -12.20 -4.55 -11.22
C LEU A 67 -12.16 -6.02 -11.61
N PRO A 68 -11.42 -6.40 -12.66
CA PRO A 68 -11.39 -7.78 -13.10
C PRO A 68 -10.39 -8.62 -12.29
N VAL A 69 -10.73 -9.89 -12.05
CA VAL A 69 -9.83 -10.84 -11.35
C VAL A 69 -8.68 -11.24 -12.28
N ARG A 70 -7.47 -11.30 -11.73
CA ARG A 70 -6.23 -11.65 -12.45
C ARG A 70 -5.52 -12.82 -11.79
N THR A 71 -4.84 -13.62 -12.60
CA THR A 71 -4.11 -14.81 -12.14
C THR A 71 -2.62 -14.55 -12.09
N VAL A 72 -2.00 -14.75 -10.93
CA VAL A 72 -0.54 -14.75 -10.76
C VAL A 72 -0.08 -16.20 -10.63
N ALA A 73 0.84 -16.62 -11.50
CA ALA A 73 1.33 -17.99 -11.51
C ALA A 73 2.80 -18.05 -11.95
N HIS A 74 3.51 -19.04 -11.41
CA HIS A 74 4.84 -19.44 -11.85
C HIS A 74 5.06 -20.93 -11.54
N PHE A 75 6.05 -21.56 -12.18
CA PHE A 75 6.38 -22.96 -11.95
C PHE A 75 7.89 -23.19 -12.02
N ILE A 76 8.33 -24.28 -11.40
CA ILE A 76 9.70 -24.79 -11.50
C ILE A 76 9.65 -26.23 -11.99
N MET A 77 10.51 -26.55 -12.95
CA MET A 77 10.71 -27.94 -13.39
C MET A 77 11.79 -28.60 -12.54
N ALA A 78 11.51 -29.81 -12.05
CA ALA A 78 12.46 -30.62 -11.29
C ALA A 78 12.39 -32.09 -11.75
N SER A 79 13.54 -32.78 -11.71
CA SER A 79 13.59 -34.22 -12.04
C SER A 79 12.92 -35.05 -10.95
N LYS A 80 12.14 -36.06 -11.34
CA LYS A 80 11.50 -37.00 -10.42
C LYS A 80 12.50 -37.71 -9.51
N GLN A 81 13.68 -38.04 -10.05
CA GLN A 81 14.75 -38.71 -9.29
C GLN A 81 15.30 -37.79 -8.20
N ILE A 82 15.56 -36.53 -8.53
CA ILE A 82 16.07 -35.53 -7.58
C ILE A 82 15.04 -35.26 -6.46
N LEU A 83 13.75 -35.23 -6.78
CA LEU A 83 12.70 -35.07 -5.77
C LEU A 83 12.55 -36.30 -4.86
N ALA A 84 12.77 -37.51 -5.39
CA ALA A 84 12.75 -38.73 -4.61
C ALA A 84 13.97 -38.86 -3.68
N ASP A 85 15.15 -38.45 -4.15
CA ASP A 85 16.42 -38.60 -3.43
C ASP A 85 16.63 -37.50 -2.37
N ALA A 86 15.99 -36.34 -2.54
CA ALA A 86 16.15 -35.19 -1.65
C ALA A 86 14.79 -34.64 -1.17
N PRO A 87 14.14 -35.26 -0.17
CA PRO A 87 12.83 -34.82 0.32
C PRO A 87 12.82 -33.36 0.82
N MET A 88 13.95 -32.88 1.36
CA MET A 88 14.07 -31.50 1.80
C MET A 88 14.02 -30.47 0.65
N LEU A 89 14.44 -30.86 -0.57
CA LEU A 89 14.39 -29.98 -1.73
C LEU A 89 12.94 -29.68 -2.13
N GLN A 90 12.02 -30.63 -1.94
CA GLN A 90 10.60 -30.40 -2.22
C GLN A 90 10.01 -29.33 -1.30
N SER A 91 10.27 -29.40 0.01
CA SER A 91 9.83 -28.37 0.96
C SER A 91 10.44 -27.00 0.67
N TYR A 92 11.72 -26.97 0.26
CA TYR A 92 12.38 -25.74 -0.16
C TYR A 92 11.74 -25.12 -1.40
N ILE A 93 11.45 -25.93 -2.43
CA ILE A 93 10.78 -25.45 -3.65
C ILE A 93 9.39 -24.90 -3.33
N ASP A 94 8.58 -25.59 -2.52
CA ASP A 94 7.25 -25.11 -2.13
C ASP A 94 7.34 -23.76 -1.40
N GLY A 95 8.22 -23.64 -0.40
CA GLY A 95 8.45 -22.37 0.30
C GLY A 95 8.89 -21.24 -0.63
N ARG A 96 9.79 -21.54 -1.59
CA ARG A 96 10.30 -20.54 -2.54
C ARG A 96 9.26 -20.12 -3.57
N LEU A 97 8.43 -21.05 -4.04
CA LEU A 97 7.33 -20.75 -4.95
C LEU A 97 6.27 -19.88 -4.26
N ARG A 98 5.83 -20.26 -3.04
CA ARG A 98 4.88 -19.45 -2.27
C ARG A 98 5.39 -18.02 -2.03
N TYR A 99 6.67 -17.87 -1.69
CA TYR A 99 7.29 -16.56 -1.56
C TYR A 99 7.30 -15.79 -2.89
N GLY A 100 7.67 -16.41 -4.00
CA GLY A 100 7.72 -15.75 -5.30
C GLY A 100 6.34 -15.28 -5.79
N LEU A 101 5.29 -16.05 -5.51
CA LEU A 101 3.91 -15.65 -5.77
C LEU A 101 3.54 -14.43 -4.93
N ALA A 102 3.76 -14.50 -3.61
CA ALA A 102 3.44 -13.40 -2.70
C ALA A 102 4.27 -12.13 -3.00
N TYR A 103 5.52 -12.28 -3.44
CA TYR A 103 6.36 -11.16 -3.88
C TYR A 103 5.80 -10.46 -5.12
N LYS A 104 5.40 -11.23 -6.14
CA LYS A 104 4.88 -10.63 -7.36
C LYS A 104 3.52 -9.96 -7.13
N GLU A 105 2.73 -10.52 -6.23
CA GLU A 105 1.47 -9.93 -5.81
C GLU A 105 1.65 -8.62 -5.05
N ASP A 106 2.54 -8.55 -4.05
CA ASP A 106 2.81 -7.33 -3.29
C ASP A 106 3.28 -6.19 -4.21
N ASP A 107 4.15 -6.50 -5.18
CA ASP A 107 4.59 -5.56 -6.23
C ASP A 107 3.42 -5.11 -7.11
N ALA A 108 2.56 -6.03 -7.55
CA ALA A 108 1.42 -5.70 -8.41
C ALA A 108 0.36 -4.86 -7.65
N LEU A 109 0.15 -5.11 -6.36
CA LEU A 109 -0.76 -4.32 -5.52
C LEU A 109 -0.30 -2.87 -5.41
N LEU A 110 1.01 -2.61 -5.36
CA LEU A 110 1.56 -1.27 -5.29
C LEU A 110 1.68 -0.61 -6.68
N ASN A 111 2.38 -1.28 -7.60
CA ASN A 111 2.86 -0.74 -8.87
C ASN A 111 2.11 -1.22 -10.11
N GLY A 112 1.04 -2.00 -9.92
CA GLY A 112 0.23 -2.50 -11.03
C GLY A 112 -0.32 -1.36 -11.91
N ASP A 113 -0.08 -1.45 -13.21
CA ASP A 113 -0.52 -0.48 -14.21
C ASP A 113 -1.97 -0.69 -14.67
N GLY A 114 -2.60 -1.81 -14.29
CA GLY A 114 -3.98 -2.15 -14.67
C GLY A 114 -4.16 -2.50 -16.15
N SER A 115 -3.09 -2.60 -16.93
CA SER A 115 -3.16 -2.88 -18.36
C SER A 115 -3.09 -4.39 -18.65
N GLY A 116 -3.88 -4.86 -19.61
CA GLY A 116 -3.91 -6.26 -20.03
C GLY A 116 -4.18 -7.23 -18.86
N VAL A 117 -3.15 -7.99 -18.47
CA VAL A 117 -3.19 -9.02 -17.42
C VAL A 117 -2.79 -8.50 -16.04
N SER A 118 -2.31 -7.27 -15.94
CA SER A 118 -1.91 -6.65 -14.69
C SER A 118 -3.12 -6.17 -13.89
N ILE A 119 -2.98 -6.12 -12.57
CA ILE A 119 -3.98 -5.50 -11.70
C ILE A 119 -3.72 -3.99 -11.62
N LYS A 120 -4.76 -3.22 -11.26
CA LYS A 120 -4.63 -1.78 -11.03
C LYS A 120 -4.11 -1.58 -9.61
N GLY A 121 -2.86 -1.13 -9.48
CA GLY A 121 -2.17 -0.93 -8.22
C GLY A 121 -2.50 0.41 -7.57
N LEU A 122 -2.12 0.55 -6.30
CA LEU A 122 -2.36 1.75 -5.49
C LEU A 122 -1.76 3.01 -6.12
N MET A 123 -0.58 2.91 -6.72
CA MET A 123 0.08 4.06 -7.36
C MET A 123 -0.73 4.59 -8.56
N ALA A 124 -1.35 3.71 -9.35
CA ALA A 124 -2.18 4.10 -10.49
C ALA A 124 -3.52 4.74 -10.05
N CYS A 125 -4.03 4.37 -8.87
CA CYS A 125 -5.24 4.96 -8.28
C CYS A 125 -4.96 6.21 -7.43
N SER A 126 -3.69 6.54 -7.17
CA SER A 126 -3.33 7.59 -6.22
C SER A 126 -3.54 8.99 -6.77
N THR A 127 -3.96 9.90 -5.89
CA THR A 127 -3.93 11.34 -6.19
C THR A 127 -2.52 11.85 -5.90
N LYS A 128 -1.95 12.63 -6.83
CA LYS A 128 -0.62 13.22 -6.64
C LYS A 128 -0.62 14.12 -5.40
N TYR A 129 0.51 14.10 -4.70
CA TYR A 129 0.74 15.03 -3.60
C TYR A 129 0.61 16.48 -4.09
N SER A 130 -0.19 17.25 -3.37
CA SER A 130 -0.29 18.70 -3.52
C SER A 130 -0.34 19.29 -2.14
N GLN A 131 0.56 20.22 -1.83
CA GLN A 131 0.58 20.90 -0.53
C GLN A 131 -0.80 21.50 -0.24
N PRO A 132 -1.48 21.09 0.86
CA PRO A 132 -2.78 21.63 1.22
C PRO A 132 -2.72 23.15 1.45
N SER A 133 -3.75 23.86 0.99
CA SER A 133 -3.89 25.29 1.23
C SER A 133 -4.08 25.57 2.73
N GLY A 134 -3.49 26.66 3.22
CA GLY A 134 -3.59 27.08 4.63
C GLY A 134 -2.43 26.64 5.53
N VAL A 135 -1.49 25.83 5.04
CA VAL A 135 -0.25 25.51 5.78
C VAL A 135 0.97 26.05 5.03
N LEU A 136 1.72 26.93 5.69
CA LEU A 136 3.00 27.47 5.22
C LEU A 136 4.13 26.76 5.96
N ILE A 137 4.98 26.04 5.23
CA ILE A 137 6.21 25.44 5.77
C ILE A 137 7.39 26.04 5.03
N LYS A 138 8.43 26.38 5.79
CA LYS A 138 9.74 26.74 5.27
C LYS A 138 10.66 25.54 5.46
N ASP A 139 11.48 25.23 4.45
CA ASP A 139 12.45 24.14 4.48
C ASP A 139 11.81 22.75 4.76
N GLU A 140 10.81 22.38 3.96
CA GLU A 140 10.03 21.13 4.08
C GLU A 140 10.94 19.89 4.20
N THR A 141 10.84 19.17 5.31
CA THR A 141 11.50 17.87 5.51
C THR A 141 10.62 16.72 5.01
N MET A 142 11.19 15.52 4.86
CA MET A 142 10.42 14.33 4.49
C MET A 142 9.32 14.00 5.51
N ILE A 143 9.56 14.29 6.79
CA ILE A 143 8.57 14.10 7.87
C ILE A 143 7.37 15.05 7.67
N ASP A 144 7.65 16.31 7.31
CA ASP A 144 6.61 17.31 7.03
C ASP A 144 5.77 16.90 5.82
N ARG A 145 6.42 16.41 4.75
CA ARG A 145 5.73 15.93 3.56
C ARG A 145 4.72 14.84 3.86
N LEU A 146 5.10 13.85 4.68
CA LEU A 146 4.20 12.78 5.11
C LEU A 146 3.08 13.30 6.01
N ARG A 147 3.35 14.29 6.87
CA ARG A 147 2.29 14.91 7.68
C ARG A 147 1.29 15.69 6.82
N LEU A 148 1.77 16.36 5.78
CA LEU A 148 0.95 17.11 4.82
C LEU A 148 0.15 16.19 3.90
N SER A 149 0.70 15.04 3.49
CA SER A 149 -0.07 14.06 2.72
C SER A 149 -1.20 13.45 3.54
N MET A 150 -1.00 13.22 4.85
CA MET A 150 -2.09 12.84 5.76
C MET A 150 -3.16 13.92 5.84
N LEU A 151 -2.77 15.20 5.87
CA LEU A 151 -3.72 16.32 5.85
C LEU A 151 -4.50 16.37 4.53
N GLN A 152 -3.82 16.18 3.40
CA GLN A 152 -4.46 16.12 2.07
C GLN A 152 -5.53 15.02 2.03
N ALA A 153 -5.25 13.83 2.58
CA ALA A 153 -6.20 12.74 2.65
C ALA A 153 -7.38 13.07 3.60
N ALA A 154 -7.09 13.63 4.78
CA ALA A 154 -8.12 14.02 5.76
C ALA A 154 -9.06 15.12 5.24
N LEU A 155 -8.55 16.08 4.44
CA LEU A 155 -9.37 17.10 3.78
C LEU A 155 -10.25 16.53 2.67
N ALA A 156 -9.91 15.37 2.14
CA ALA A 156 -10.76 14.59 1.24
C ALA A 156 -11.70 13.62 2.00
N GLU A 157 -11.83 13.76 3.33
CA GLU A 157 -12.65 12.91 4.22
C GLU A 157 -12.18 11.45 4.32
N TYR A 158 -10.98 11.13 3.84
CA TYR A 158 -10.37 9.81 3.95
C TYR A 158 -9.18 9.85 4.93
N PRO A 159 -9.36 9.51 6.22
CA PRO A 159 -8.24 9.48 7.15
C PRO A 159 -7.21 8.43 6.72
N ALA A 160 -5.92 8.81 6.76
CA ALA A 160 -4.82 7.93 6.37
C ALA A 160 -4.70 6.71 7.32
N THR A 161 -4.39 5.55 6.76
CA THR A 161 -4.27 4.27 7.50
C THR A 161 -2.83 3.82 7.73
N GLY A 162 -1.89 4.27 6.90
CA GLY A 162 -0.49 3.86 6.96
C GLY A 162 0.37 4.58 5.93
N HIS A 163 1.69 4.42 6.06
CA HIS A 163 2.67 4.92 5.09
C HIS A 163 3.36 3.75 4.40
N ILE A 164 3.61 3.86 3.09
CA ILE A 164 4.44 2.93 2.34
C ILE A 164 5.70 3.68 1.91
N LEU A 165 6.87 3.22 2.33
CA LEU A 165 8.14 3.91 2.10
C LEU A 165 9.23 2.92 1.67
N ASN A 166 10.20 3.42 0.91
CA ASN A 166 11.44 2.68 0.72
C ASN A 166 12.23 2.64 2.05
N PRO A 167 12.85 1.50 2.42
CA PRO A 167 13.70 1.42 3.62
C PRO A 167 14.78 2.51 3.71
N THR A 168 15.32 2.96 2.58
CA THR A 168 16.33 4.03 2.52
C THR A 168 15.75 5.38 2.92
N ASP A 169 14.53 5.66 2.47
CA ASP A 169 13.81 6.89 2.80
C ASP A 169 13.37 6.86 4.27
N TRP A 170 12.94 5.70 4.76
CA TRP A 170 12.60 5.50 6.16
C TRP A 170 13.80 5.73 7.08
N ALA A 171 14.97 5.16 6.77
CA ALA A 171 16.19 5.42 7.51
C ALA A 171 16.59 6.91 7.46
N SER A 172 16.38 7.59 6.32
CA SER A 172 16.65 9.03 6.19
C SER A 172 15.73 9.86 7.09
N ILE A 173 14.47 9.45 7.24
CA ILE A 173 13.52 10.05 8.19
C ILE A 173 13.99 9.87 9.63
N GLU A 174 14.37 8.65 10.04
CA GLU A 174 14.87 8.38 11.40
C GLU A 174 16.16 9.13 11.73
N LEU A 175 16.98 9.40 10.70
CA LEU A 175 18.24 10.13 10.85
C LEU A 175 18.08 11.66 10.77
N THR A 176 16.85 12.17 10.63
CA THR A 176 16.59 13.61 10.56
C THR A 176 16.92 14.29 11.89
N LYS A 177 17.74 15.35 11.83
CA LYS A 177 18.22 16.10 12.99
C LYS A 177 17.77 17.56 12.96
N ASP A 178 17.58 18.13 14.13
CA ASP A 178 17.35 19.57 14.30
C ASP A 178 18.67 20.36 14.17
N GLY A 179 18.58 21.70 14.18
CA GLY A 179 19.74 22.59 14.13
C GLY A 179 20.71 22.45 15.32
N GLN A 180 20.36 21.67 16.34
CA GLN A 180 21.20 21.36 17.51
C GLN A 180 21.75 19.92 17.45
N SER A 181 21.66 19.25 16.30
CA SER A 181 22.11 17.87 16.07
C SER A 181 21.39 16.80 16.89
N ARG A 182 20.19 17.10 17.41
CA ARG A 182 19.33 16.12 18.10
C ARG A 182 18.41 15.46 17.09
N TYR A 183 18.13 14.18 17.25
CA TYR A 183 17.16 13.49 16.40
C TYR A 183 15.76 14.05 16.64
N VAL A 184 15.09 14.44 15.56
CA VAL A 184 13.70 14.95 15.58
C VAL A 184 12.74 13.79 15.87
N PHE A 185 13.01 12.65 15.27
CA PHE A 185 12.26 11.42 15.42
C PHE A 185 13.24 10.25 15.45
N ALA A 186 13.50 9.69 16.63
CA ALA A 186 14.29 8.47 16.78
C ALA A 186 13.66 7.57 17.84
N ASN A 187 13.40 6.32 17.47
CA ASN A 187 12.97 5.28 18.39
C ASN A 187 14.04 4.17 18.48
N PRO A 188 15.19 4.43 19.12
CA PRO A 188 16.29 3.47 19.18
C PRO A 188 15.97 2.22 20.00
N LEU A 189 14.88 2.24 20.79
CA LEU A 189 14.48 1.14 21.67
C LEU A 189 13.50 0.15 21.02
N GLY A 190 12.97 0.43 19.82
CA GLY A 190 12.30 -0.55 18.95
C GLY A 190 11.10 -1.32 19.56
N LEU A 191 10.49 -0.84 20.65
CA LEU A 191 9.45 -1.57 21.38
C LEU A 191 8.09 -1.64 20.66
N SER A 192 7.87 -0.74 19.70
CA SER A 192 6.73 -0.72 18.78
C SER A 192 7.33 -0.52 17.40
N GLY A 193 6.96 -1.34 16.43
CA GLY A 193 7.56 -1.35 15.08
C GLY A 193 7.53 0.01 14.36
N PRO A 194 8.00 0.06 13.10
CA PRO A 194 8.11 1.32 12.36
C PRO A 194 6.72 1.99 12.28
N SER A 195 6.61 3.16 12.91
CA SER A 195 5.39 3.94 13.01
C SER A 195 5.74 5.42 12.95
N LEU A 196 4.90 6.21 12.29
CA LEU A 196 5.07 7.65 12.15
C LEU A 196 3.71 8.33 12.31
N TRP A 197 3.65 9.38 13.13
CA TRP A 197 2.40 10.10 13.43
C TRP A 197 1.25 9.20 13.93
N GLY A 198 1.57 8.10 14.62
CA GLY A 198 0.60 7.14 15.13
C GLY A 198 0.07 6.13 14.09
N LEU A 199 0.59 6.17 12.86
CA LEU A 199 0.26 5.22 11.79
C LEU A 199 1.41 4.23 11.55
N PRO A 200 1.11 2.98 11.16
CA PRO A 200 2.14 2.02 10.77
C PRO A 200 2.88 2.45 9.50
N VAL A 201 4.16 2.09 9.42
CA VAL A 201 5.01 2.30 8.24
C VAL A 201 5.37 0.93 7.65
N ALA A 202 5.02 0.73 6.40
CA ALA A 202 5.34 -0.44 5.59
C ALA A 202 6.57 -0.14 4.74
N GLU A 203 7.69 -0.77 5.09
CA GLU A 203 8.96 -0.63 4.37
C GLU A 203 9.03 -1.62 3.20
N THR A 204 9.08 -1.10 1.98
CA THR A 204 9.19 -1.90 0.75
C THR A 204 10.05 -1.17 -0.30
N LEU A 205 11.05 -1.85 -0.87
CA LEU A 205 11.97 -1.34 -1.91
C LEU A 205 11.34 -0.91 -3.25
#